data_AF-X1TI29-F1
#
_entry.id   AF-X1TI29-F1
#
_cell.length_a   1.000
_cell.length_b   1.000
_cell.length_c   1.000
_cell.angle_alpha   90.00
_cell.angle_beta   90.00
_cell.angle_gamma   90.00
#
_symmetry.space_group_name_H-M   'P 1'
#
loop_
_entity.id
_entity.type
_entity.pdbx_description
1 polymer ?
#
loop_
_entity_poly.entity_id
_entity_poly.type
_entity_poly.pdbx_seq_one_letter_code
_entity_poly.pdbx_strand_id
1 'polypeptide(L)'
;MDEFAGMMNNPLEKPEGVNCIRHDYCVGTPEGKPNKKWMNFFGEIPPNHPEWGNPNKRIPAYMDKIDSGSVNIASDTSDFISFMFHGSKLRGYWIAKRESPRSENWVFSKSALPGEPRTETQARHQRDQCMECNKSPVYECIWAEGRGHAWFCEKHFKEWATKGDGKGDIIYVKEVKDNEAAKKFSENTNPNIWPRLKAE
;
A
#
# COMPACT_ATOMS: atom_id res chain seq x y z
N MET A 1 14.00 -16.43 7.03
CA MET A 1 13.30 -15.21 6.58
C MET A 1 14.36 -14.13 6.49
N ASP A 2 14.41 -13.41 5.40
CA ASP A 2 15.45 -12.40 5.15
C ASP A 2 15.19 -11.20 6.10
N GLU A 3 15.95 -11.10 7.19
CA GLU A 3 15.75 -10.10 8.25
C GLU A 3 15.85 -8.66 7.74
N PHE A 4 16.43 -8.45 6.56
CA PHE A 4 16.54 -7.14 5.90
C PHE A 4 15.28 -6.72 5.12
N ALA A 5 14.32 -7.62 4.89
CA ALA A 5 13.08 -7.29 4.19
C ALA A 5 12.21 -6.28 4.97
N GLY A 6 12.37 -6.19 6.29
CA GLY A 6 11.63 -5.26 7.14
C GLY A 6 11.97 -3.78 6.92
N MET A 7 13.22 -3.47 6.54
CA MET A 7 13.65 -2.09 6.28
C MET A 7 13.04 -1.50 5.00
N MET A 8 12.61 -2.35 4.06
CA MET A 8 11.96 -1.95 2.81
C MET A 8 10.45 -1.78 2.94
N ASN A 9 9.88 -1.96 4.13
CA ASN A 9 8.44 -1.91 4.41
C ASN A 9 8.11 -0.73 5.33
N ASN A 10 8.44 0.49 4.91
CA ASN A 10 8.02 1.70 5.62
C ASN A 10 6.49 1.89 5.45
N PRO A 11 5.68 1.80 6.52
CA PRO A 11 4.23 2.00 6.42
C PRO A 11 3.84 3.42 6.01
N LEU A 12 4.76 4.38 6.08
CA LEU A 12 4.56 5.73 5.56
C LEU A 12 4.62 5.81 4.03
N GLU A 13 5.27 4.83 3.39
CA GLU A 13 5.53 4.84 1.95
C GLU A 13 4.68 3.81 1.20
N LYS A 14 4.12 2.81 1.91
CA LYS A 14 3.34 1.73 1.31
C LYS A 14 1.84 1.84 1.62
N PRO A 15 1.00 1.98 0.59
CA PRO A 15 -0.44 2.09 0.81
C PRO A 15 -1.16 0.77 1.04
N GLU A 16 -0.56 -0.35 0.63
CA GLU A 16 -1.18 -1.69 0.67
C GLU A 16 -1.19 -2.30 2.09
N GLY A 17 -0.73 -1.53 3.08
CA GLY A 17 -0.53 -2.00 4.44
C GLY A 17 0.77 -2.77 4.60
N VAL A 18 1.27 -2.80 5.83
CA VAL A 18 2.51 -3.49 6.19
C VAL A 18 2.18 -4.62 7.14
N ASN A 19 2.70 -5.81 6.83
CA ASN A 19 2.65 -6.95 7.71
C ASN A 19 3.48 -6.67 8.97
N CYS A 20 2.88 -6.93 10.12
CA CYS A 20 3.47 -6.70 11.44
C CYS A 20 3.02 -7.79 12.40
N ILE A 21 3.76 -7.93 13.51
CA ILE A 21 3.42 -8.84 14.60
C ILE A 21 3.12 -7.97 15.82
N ARG A 22 2.00 -8.25 16.50
CA ARG A 22 1.71 -7.62 17.79
C ARG A 22 2.57 -8.30 18.84
N HIS A 23 3.61 -7.60 19.29
CA HIS A 23 4.31 -7.96 20.52
C HIS A 23 3.87 -7.02 21.63
N ASP A 24 3.39 -7.59 22.73
CA ASP A 24 3.14 -6.84 23.98
C ASP A 24 4.46 -6.53 24.72
N TYR A 25 5.60 -6.97 24.16
CA TYR A 25 6.90 -6.77 24.76
C TYR A 25 7.54 -5.45 24.35
N CYS A 26 7.88 -4.72 25.38
CA CYS A 26 8.86 -3.67 25.29
C CYS A 26 10.23 -4.34 25.20
N VAL A 27 10.91 -4.11 24.08
CA VAL A 27 12.32 -4.46 23.91
C VAL A 27 13.06 -3.98 25.15
N GLY A 28 13.89 -4.84 25.74
CA GLY A 28 14.72 -4.47 26.87
C GLY A 28 15.45 -3.18 26.53
N THR A 29 15.50 -2.25 27.46
CA THR A 29 16.23 -1.01 27.24
C THR A 29 17.65 -1.17 27.77
N PRO A 30 18.63 -0.45 27.21
CA PRO A 30 19.92 -0.26 27.84
C PRO A 30 19.72 0.17 29.29
N GLU A 31 20.31 -0.59 30.20
CA GLU A 31 20.27 -0.37 31.66
C GLU A 31 18.87 -0.54 32.31
N GLY A 32 17.92 -1.23 31.70
CA GLY A 32 16.60 -1.48 32.31
C GLY A 32 15.75 -0.22 32.50
N LYS A 33 16.03 0.83 31.73
CA LYS A 33 15.25 2.06 31.64
C LYS A 33 13.76 1.77 31.33
N PRO A 34 12.82 2.53 31.92
CA PRO A 34 11.41 2.41 31.55
C PRO A 34 11.18 2.70 30.07
N ASN A 35 10.21 2.04 29.45
CA ASN A 35 9.88 2.12 28.01
C ASN A 35 9.65 3.55 27.50
N LYS A 36 9.14 4.44 28.36
CA LYS A 36 8.97 5.87 28.05
C LYS A 36 10.30 6.58 27.72
N LYS A 37 11.42 6.14 28.29
CA LYS A 37 12.76 6.66 27.97
C LYS A 37 13.24 6.16 26.61
N TRP A 38 12.85 4.93 26.22
CA TRP A 38 13.20 4.34 24.93
C TRP A 38 12.56 5.04 23.74
N MET A 39 11.31 5.52 23.89
CA MET A 39 10.63 6.36 22.88
C MET A 39 11.39 7.68 22.57
N ASN A 40 12.37 8.04 23.40
CA ASN A 40 13.20 9.23 23.25
C ASN A 40 14.69 8.90 23.10
N PHE A 41 15.05 7.62 22.93
CA PHE A 41 16.43 7.22 22.69
C PHE A 41 16.80 7.45 21.22
N PHE A 42 17.97 8.05 21.01
CA PHE A 42 18.63 8.18 19.71
C PHE A 42 20.11 7.85 19.90
N GLY A 43 20.69 7.23 18.89
CA GLY A 43 22.11 6.95 18.87
C GLY A 43 22.41 5.48 18.65
N GLU A 44 23.55 5.05 19.19
CA GLU A 44 24.15 3.77 18.88
C GLU A 44 23.78 2.70 19.91
N ILE A 45 23.40 1.52 19.42
CA ILE A 45 23.21 0.31 20.22
C ILE A 45 24.41 -0.61 19.94
N PRO A 46 25.24 -0.91 20.95
CA PRO A 46 26.44 -1.71 20.75
C PRO A 46 26.13 -3.14 20.27
N PRO A 47 27.11 -3.85 19.68
CA PRO A 47 26.96 -5.25 19.28
C PRO A 47 26.69 -6.19 20.46
N ASN A 48 26.07 -7.33 20.19
CA ASN A 48 25.70 -8.39 21.14
C ASN A 48 24.65 -7.99 22.17
N HIS A 49 23.69 -7.15 21.78
CA HIS A 49 22.55 -6.75 22.60
C HIS A 49 21.22 -7.03 21.89
N PRO A 50 20.89 -8.32 21.62
CA PRO A 50 19.61 -8.69 21.00
C PRO A 50 18.41 -8.19 21.81
N GLU A 51 18.55 -8.12 23.13
CA GLU A 51 17.54 -7.60 24.04
C GLU A 51 17.27 -6.10 23.87
N TRP A 52 18.18 -5.34 23.24
CA TRP A 52 18.02 -3.92 22.89
C TRP A 52 17.70 -3.71 21.40
N GLY A 53 17.60 -4.78 20.62
CA GLY A 53 17.37 -4.73 19.18
C GLY A 53 18.63 -4.76 18.33
N ASN A 54 19.81 -5.09 18.88
CA ASN A 54 21.02 -5.33 18.10
C ASN A 54 21.62 -6.74 18.31
N PRO A 55 21.17 -7.76 17.57
CA PRO A 55 21.73 -9.12 17.67
C PRO A 55 23.12 -9.26 17.01
N ASN A 56 23.60 -8.25 16.29
CA ASN A 56 24.85 -8.35 15.54
C ASN A 56 26.03 -8.53 16.49
N LYS A 57 26.97 -9.40 16.11
CA LYS A 57 28.14 -9.71 16.97
C LYS A 57 29.24 -8.66 16.96
N ARG A 58 29.26 -7.81 15.93
CA ARG A 58 30.37 -6.88 15.67
C ARG A 58 29.95 -5.49 15.19
N ILE A 59 28.75 -5.36 14.62
CA ILE A 59 28.30 -4.14 13.97
C ILE A 59 27.32 -3.43 14.90
N PRO A 60 27.53 -2.14 15.21
CA PRO A 60 26.56 -1.39 15.99
C PRO A 60 25.29 -1.11 15.17
N ALA A 61 24.16 -1.01 15.86
CA ALA A 61 22.90 -0.57 15.26
C ALA A 61 22.67 0.91 15.59
N TYR A 62 22.13 1.66 14.63
CA TYR A 62 21.82 3.08 14.81
C TYR A 62 20.31 3.27 14.86
N MET A 63 19.84 3.94 15.91
CA MET A 63 18.43 4.22 16.13
C MET A 63 18.16 5.71 15.96
N ASP A 64 17.21 6.03 15.10
CA ASP A 64 16.80 7.40 14.78
C ASP A 64 15.28 7.59 14.92
N LYS A 65 14.84 8.84 15.13
CA LYS A 65 13.42 9.20 15.21
C LYS A 65 12.87 9.48 13.82
N ILE A 66 11.98 8.62 13.36
CA ILE A 66 11.30 8.85 12.08
C ILE A 66 10.14 9.85 12.25
N ASP A 67 9.38 9.75 13.36
CA ASP A 67 8.27 10.63 13.71
C ASP A 67 7.98 10.58 15.23
N SER A 68 7.22 11.54 15.75
CA SER A 68 6.68 11.53 17.12
C SER A 68 5.39 12.33 17.22
N GLY A 69 4.48 11.89 18.08
CA GLY A 69 3.21 12.58 18.33
C GLY A 69 2.38 11.84 19.38
N SER A 70 1.17 12.32 19.61
CA SER A 70 0.18 11.60 20.42
C SER A 70 -0.64 10.64 19.55
N VAL A 71 -1.28 9.66 20.19
CA VAL A 71 -2.20 8.73 19.55
C VAL A 71 -3.44 8.57 20.42
N ASN A 72 -4.62 8.60 19.80
CA ASN A 72 -5.85 8.15 20.44
C ASN A 72 -6.16 6.74 19.94
N ILE A 73 -6.36 5.80 20.87
CA ILE A 73 -6.79 4.44 20.53
C ILE A 73 -8.32 4.43 20.60
N ALA A 74 -8.96 4.26 19.45
CA ALA A 74 -10.42 4.27 19.35
C ALA A 74 -11.04 2.88 19.60
N SER A 75 -10.28 1.82 19.34
CA SER A 75 -10.68 0.42 19.58
C SER A 75 -9.42 -0.43 19.72
N ASP A 76 -9.43 -1.37 20.66
CA ASP A 76 -8.41 -2.41 20.85
C ASP A 76 -9.13 -3.71 21.18
N THR A 77 -9.12 -4.62 20.24
CA THR A 77 -9.73 -5.94 20.33
C THR A 77 -8.72 -6.99 19.90
N SER A 78 -9.06 -8.28 20.04
CA SER A 78 -8.15 -9.39 19.73
C SER A 78 -7.69 -9.44 18.27
N ASP A 79 -8.49 -8.93 17.34
CA ASP A 79 -8.32 -9.02 15.88
C ASP A 79 -8.34 -7.66 15.17
N PHE A 80 -8.65 -6.58 15.88
CA PHE A 80 -8.74 -5.24 15.32
C PHE A 80 -8.28 -4.17 16.31
N ILE A 81 -7.43 -3.25 15.84
CA ILE A 81 -7.05 -2.04 16.58
C ILE A 81 -7.21 -0.84 15.65
N SER A 82 -7.73 0.27 16.16
CA SER A 82 -7.83 1.53 15.42
C SER A 82 -7.17 2.68 16.17
N PHE A 83 -6.43 3.48 15.43
CA PHE A 83 -5.59 4.55 15.92
C PHE A 83 -5.96 5.86 15.24
N MET A 84 -5.92 6.95 15.99
CA MET A 84 -5.86 8.31 15.47
C MET A 84 -4.51 8.91 15.84
N PHE A 85 -3.59 8.95 14.88
CA PHE A 85 -2.24 9.49 15.09
C PHE A 85 -2.21 11.01 14.85
N HIS A 86 -1.46 11.70 15.71
CA HIS A 86 -1.24 13.15 15.67
C HIS A 86 0.25 13.48 15.55
N GLY A 87 0.99 12.67 14.78
CA GLY A 87 2.39 12.91 14.44
C GLY A 87 2.54 13.88 13.27
N SER A 88 3.80 14.16 12.90
CA SER A 88 4.11 15.02 11.76
C SER A 88 3.97 14.28 10.43
N LYS A 89 4.39 13.01 10.38
CA LYS A 89 4.34 12.14 9.20
C LYS A 89 3.22 11.12 9.32
N LEU A 90 3.19 10.37 10.43
CA LEU A 90 2.15 9.42 10.78
C LEU A 90 0.97 10.19 11.39
N ARG A 91 -0.02 10.48 10.56
CA ARG A 91 -1.19 11.27 10.94
C ARG A 91 -2.49 10.67 10.42
N GLY A 92 -3.58 10.99 11.12
CA GLY A 92 -4.93 10.59 10.74
C GLY A 92 -5.32 9.21 11.25
N TYR A 93 -6.33 8.61 10.61
CA TYR A 93 -6.90 7.34 11.03
C TYR A 93 -6.15 6.14 10.44
N TRP A 94 -5.77 5.20 11.30
CA TRP A 94 -5.04 3.99 10.94
C TRP A 94 -5.67 2.78 11.62
N ILE A 95 -5.45 1.61 11.04
CA ILE A 95 -5.95 0.34 11.56
C ILE A 95 -4.84 -0.70 11.58
N ALA A 96 -4.91 -1.62 12.54
CA ALA A 96 -4.24 -2.90 12.49
C ALA A 96 -5.32 -4.00 12.49
N LYS A 97 -5.26 -4.90 11.50
CA LYS A 97 -6.21 -6.01 11.36
C LYS A 97 -5.48 -7.32 11.31
N ARG A 98 -5.93 -8.30 12.08
CA ARG A 98 -5.42 -9.67 12.00
C ARG A 98 -6.03 -10.36 10.78
N GLU A 99 -5.22 -11.07 10.00
CA GLU A 99 -5.71 -11.77 8.79
C GLU A 99 -6.71 -12.88 9.12
N SER A 100 -6.50 -13.57 10.26
CA SER A 100 -7.46 -14.53 10.81
C SER A 100 -7.32 -14.61 12.33
N PRO A 101 -8.36 -15.02 13.09
CA PRO A 101 -8.31 -15.06 14.56
C PRO A 101 -7.15 -15.90 15.15
N ARG A 102 -6.63 -16.86 14.38
CA ARG A 102 -5.53 -17.75 14.79
C ARG A 102 -4.16 -17.30 14.27
N SER A 103 -4.11 -16.32 13.38
CA SER A 103 -2.85 -15.80 12.83
C SER A 103 -2.17 -14.88 13.82
N GLU A 104 -0.85 -14.91 13.87
CA GLU A 104 -0.04 -13.89 14.56
C GLU A 104 0.22 -12.67 13.67
N ASN A 105 -0.12 -12.76 12.38
CA ASN A 105 0.09 -11.69 11.42
C ASN A 105 -1.02 -10.64 11.48
N TRP A 106 -0.59 -9.40 11.59
CA TRP A 106 -1.40 -8.20 11.52
C TRP A 106 -1.03 -7.40 10.28
N VAL A 107 -2.01 -6.77 9.66
CA VAL A 107 -1.82 -5.80 8.59
C VAL A 107 -2.10 -4.43 9.16
N PHE A 108 -1.07 -3.58 9.22
CA PHE A 108 -1.17 -2.19 9.63
C PHE A 108 -1.30 -1.29 8.40
N SER A 109 -2.35 -0.48 8.32
CA SER A 109 -2.61 0.36 7.15
C SER A 109 -3.32 1.65 7.49
N LYS A 110 -3.14 2.65 6.61
CA LYS A 110 -3.89 3.89 6.68
C LYS A 110 -5.35 3.62 6.34
N SER A 111 -6.26 4.30 7.03
CA SER A 111 -7.68 4.15 6.81
C SER A 111 -8.38 5.51 6.84
N ALA A 112 -9.70 5.51 6.69
CA ALA A 112 -10.53 6.71 6.84
C ALA A 112 -11.66 6.42 7.81
N LEU A 113 -12.12 7.45 8.53
CA LEU A 113 -13.28 7.32 9.39
C LEU A 113 -14.53 6.98 8.54
N PRO A 114 -15.55 6.33 9.12
CA PRO A 114 -16.82 6.11 8.44
C PRO A 114 -17.40 7.46 7.98
N GLY A 115 -17.58 7.61 6.65
CA GLY A 115 -18.13 8.83 6.04
C GLY A 115 -17.09 9.85 5.57
N GLU A 116 -15.81 9.70 5.90
CA GLU A 116 -14.76 10.51 5.28
C GLU A 116 -14.36 9.92 3.92
N PRO A 117 -14.15 10.76 2.89
CA PRO A 117 -13.59 10.29 1.63
C PRO A 117 -12.23 9.68 1.92
N ARG A 118 -12.08 8.38 1.65
CA ARG A 118 -10.77 7.73 1.65
C ARG A 118 -9.90 8.49 0.66
N THR A 119 -8.88 9.20 1.16
CA THR A 119 -7.84 9.77 0.29
C THR A 119 -7.17 8.60 -0.43
N GLU A 120 -7.58 8.41 -1.67
CA GLU A 120 -7.03 7.59 -2.75
C GLU A 120 -5.89 6.69 -2.32
N THR A 121 -6.20 5.44 -2.01
CA THR A 121 -5.28 4.35 -2.36
C THR A 121 -5.95 3.12 -2.92
N GLN A 122 -7.14 3.37 -3.47
CA GLN A 122 -7.78 2.69 -4.56
C GLN A 122 -9.11 3.42 -4.65
N ALA A 123 -9.13 4.58 -5.33
CA ALA A 123 -10.40 4.96 -5.95
C ALA A 123 -10.77 3.71 -6.76
N ARG A 124 -11.85 3.02 -6.37
CA ARG A 124 -12.37 1.93 -7.20
C ARG A 124 -12.61 2.60 -8.54
N HIS A 125 -11.76 2.31 -9.53
CA HIS A 125 -11.91 2.88 -10.86
C HIS A 125 -13.34 2.58 -11.28
N GLN A 126 -14.10 3.64 -11.54
CA GLN A 126 -15.48 3.49 -11.96
C GLN A 126 -15.42 3.08 -13.43
N ARG A 127 -16.16 2.05 -13.83
CA ARG A 127 -16.05 1.50 -15.19
C ARG A 127 -16.60 2.45 -16.25
N ASP A 128 -17.42 3.41 -15.84
CA ASP A 128 -17.93 4.51 -16.64
C ASP A 128 -16.97 5.72 -16.69
N GLN A 129 -15.80 5.63 -16.06
CA GLN A 129 -14.78 6.68 -16.02
C GLN A 129 -13.41 6.15 -16.43
N CYS A 130 -12.66 6.96 -17.16
CA CYS A 130 -11.26 6.70 -17.50
C CYS A 130 -10.43 6.54 -16.23
N MET A 131 -9.46 5.63 -16.25
CA MET A 131 -8.59 5.41 -15.08
C MET A 131 -7.69 6.61 -14.71
N GLU A 132 -7.57 7.59 -15.60
CA GLU A 132 -6.73 8.79 -15.43
C GLU A 132 -7.55 10.10 -15.34
N CYS A 133 -8.87 10.07 -15.60
CA CYS A 133 -9.75 11.25 -15.49
C CYS A 133 -11.24 10.90 -15.47
N ASN A 134 -12.09 11.90 -15.23
CA ASN A 134 -13.54 11.71 -15.11
C ASN A 134 -14.30 11.57 -16.46
N LYS A 135 -13.60 11.40 -17.59
CA LYS A 135 -14.26 11.20 -18.90
C LYS A 135 -14.65 9.75 -19.08
N SER A 136 -15.70 9.48 -19.85
CA SER A 136 -16.06 8.11 -20.22
C SER A 136 -14.93 7.41 -20.98
N PRO A 137 -14.67 6.13 -20.70
CA PRO A 137 -13.67 5.38 -21.42
C PRO A 137 -14.15 5.06 -22.84
N VAL A 138 -13.21 5.10 -23.76
CA VAL A 138 -13.41 4.75 -25.18
C VAL A 138 -12.82 3.37 -25.45
N TYR A 139 -11.73 3.04 -24.76
CA TYR A 139 -11.01 1.78 -24.92
C TYR A 139 -10.91 1.05 -23.59
N GLU A 140 -11.05 -0.28 -23.65
CA GLU A 140 -10.60 -1.18 -22.61
C GLU A 140 -9.53 -2.12 -23.17
N CYS A 141 -8.57 -2.51 -22.35
CA CYS A 141 -7.44 -3.30 -22.78
C CYS A 141 -7.03 -4.37 -21.76
N ILE A 142 -6.41 -5.41 -22.29
CA ILE A 142 -5.69 -6.41 -21.52
C ILE A 142 -4.19 -6.22 -21.73
N TRP A 143 -3.45 -6.22 -20.63
CA TRP A 143 -1.99 -6.04 -20.62
C TRP A 143 -1.33 -6.96 -19.58
N ALA A 144 0.01 -6.89 -19.46
CA ALA A 144 0.81 -7.68 -18.52
C ALA A 144 0.49 -9.19 -18.62
N GLU A 145 0.73 -9.78 -19.79
CA GLU A 145 0.52 -11.22 -20.04
C GLU A 145 -0.90 -11.72 -19.74
N GLY A 146 -1.91 -10.84 -19.85
CA GLY A 146 -3.31 -11.23 -19.64
C GLY A 146 -3.82 -10.96 -18.23
N ARG A 147 -3.00 -10.41 -17.34
CA ARG A 147 -3.33 -10.22 -15.92
C ARG A 147 -3.92 -8.85 -15.63
N GLY A 148 -3.55 -7.84 -16.41
CA GLY A 148 -4.04 -6.47 -16.25
C GLY A 148 -5.27 -6.21 -17.12
N HIS A 149 -6.28 -5.58 -16.54
CA HIS A 149 -7.45 -5.04 -17.25
C HIS A 149 -7.57 -3.56 -16.92
N ALA A 150 -7.55 -2.72 -17.96
CA ALA A 150 -7.59 -1.27 -17.81
C ALA A 150 -8.52 -0.63 -18.84
N TRP A 151 -8.98 0.60 -18.57
CA TRP A 151 -9.86 1.33 -19.48
C TRP A 151 -9.61 2.84 -19.45
N PHE A 152 -9.61 3.46 -20.62
CA PHE A 152 -9.16 4.83 -20.81
C PHE A 152 -10.00 5.57 -21.85
N CYS A 153 -10.07 6.89 -21.72
CA CYS A 153 -10.45 7.75 -22.84
C CYS A 153 -9.35 7.73 -23.91
N GLU A 154 -9.67 8.15 -25.14
CA GLU A 154 -8.74 8.09 -26.29
C GLU A 154 -7.39 8.76 -26.00
N LYS A 155 -7.40 9.97 -25.42
CA LYS A 155 -6.18 10.73 -25.11
C LYS A 155 -5.26 9.95 -24.15
N HIS A 156 -5.80 9.53 -23.02
CA HIS A 156 -5.00 8.85 -21.98
C HIS A 156 -4.59 7.44 -22.42
N PHE A 157 -5.39 6.76 -23.24
CA PHE A 157 -4.96 5.50 -23.85
C PHE A 157 -3.70 5.68 -24.70
N LYS A 158 -3.67 6.68 -25.59
CA LYS A 158 -2.50 6.95 -26.45
C LYS A 158 -1.27 7.30 -25.62
N GLU A 159 -1.43 8.13 -24.59
CA GLU A 159 -0.34 8.48 -23.68
C GLU A 159 0.17 7.27 -22.90
N TRP A 160 -0.73 6.47 -22.32
CA TRP A 160 -0.39 5.28 -21.53
C TRP A 160 0.25 4.18 -22.39
N ALA A 161 -0.28 3.91 -23.58
CA ALA A 161 0.23 2.90 -24.51
C ALA A 161 1.63 3.24 -25.07
N THR A 162 2.04 4.52 -25.02
CA THR A 162 3.34 4.97 -25.55
C THR A 162 4.38 5.25 -24.47
N LYS A 163 3.96 5.67 -23.27
CA LYS A 163 4.86 6.17 -22.21
C LYS A 163 4.72 5.49 -20.85
N GLY A 164 3.61 4.77 -20.61
CA GLY A 164 3.35 4.11 -19.33
C GLY A 164 3.62 2.61 -19.37
N ASP A 165 3.10 1.90 -18.37
CA ASP A 165 3.19 0.44 -18.24
C ASP A 165 2.53 -0.32 -19.41
N GLY A 166 1.69 0.36 -20.19
CA GLY A 166 1.11 -0.20 -21.41
C GLY A 166 2.10 -0.32 -22.58
N LYS A 167 3.28 0.29 -22.49
CA LYS A 167 4.25 0.29 -23.59
C LYS A 167 4.87 -1.10 -23.79
N GLY A 168 4.41 -1.80 -24.83
CA GLY A 168 4.96 -3.10 -25.24
C GLY A 168 4.16 -4.30 -24.75
N ASP A 169 3.33 -4.13 -23.72
CA ASP A 169 2.67 -5.25 -23.01
C ASP A 169 1.17 -5.36 -23.28
N ILE A 170 0.60 -4.51 -24.13
CA ILE A 170 -0.80 -4.59 -24.52
C ILE A 170 -1.03 -5.77 -25.47
N ILE A 171 -1.97 -6.63 -25.10
CA ILE A 171 -2.34 -7.85 -25.84
C ILE A 171 -3.59 -7.62 -26.68
N TYR A 172 -4.64 -7.08 -26.04
CA TYR A 172 -5.93 -6.83 -26.68
C TYR A 172 -6.45 -5.45 -26.32
N VAL A 173 -7.11 -4.80 -27.27
CA VAL A 173 -7.83 -3.53 -27.07
C VAL A 173 -9.19 -3.65 -27.74
N LYS A 174 -10.25 -3.25 -27.04
CA LYS A 174 -11.62 -3.21 -27.56
C LYS A 174 -12.20 -1.82 -27.33
N GLU A 175 -13.10 -1.42 -28.22
CA GLU A 175 -13.94 -0.25 -27.98
C GLU A 175 -14.94 -0.58 -26.87
N VAL A 176 -15.09 0.36 -25.94
CA VAL A 176 -16.05 0.25 -24.84
C VAL A 176 -17.47 0.40 -25.38
N LYS A 177 -18.40 -0.40 -24.86
CA LYS A 177 -19.83 -0.33 -25.21
C LYS A 177 -20.56 0.52 -24.16
N ASP A 178 -21.52 1.33 -24.60
CA ASP A 178 -22.42 2.10 -23.70
C ASP A 178 -21.68 3.02 -22.69
N ASN A 179 -20.48 3.49 -23.05
CA ASN A 179 -19.61 4.33 -22.21
C ASN A 179 -19.19 3.69 -20.87
N GLU A 180 -19.33 2.36 -20.70
CA GLU A 180 -18.94 1.64 -19.50
C GLU A 180 -18.07 0.41 -19.85
N ALA A 181 -16.86 0.34 -19.30
CA ALA A 181 -15.99 -0.82 -19.47
C ALA A 181 -16.62 -2.09 -18.89
N ALA A 182 -16.36 -3.24 -19.53
CA ALA A 182 -16.90 -4.50 -19.04
C ALA A 182 -16.35 -4.89 -17.66
N LYS A 183 -17.11 -5.67 -16.89
CA LYS A 183 -16.60 -6.20 -15.60
C LYS A 183 -15.51 -7.24 -15.83
N LYS A 184 -15.65 -8.05 -16.87
CA LYS A 184 -14.60 -8.92 -17.39
C LYS A 184 -14.35 -8.57 -18.85
N PHE A 185 -13.09 -8.50 -19.26
CA PHE A 185 -12.74 -8.21 -20.65
C PHE A 185 -13.37 -9.18 -21.68
N SER A 186 -13.70 -10.41 -21.27
CA SER A 186 -14.40 -11.40 -22.09
C SER A 186 -15.88 -11.07 -22.35
N GLU A 187 -16.51 -10.23 -21.52
CA GLU A 187 -17.92 -9.84 -21.66
C GLU A 187 -18.11 -8.78 -22.75
N ASN A 188 -17.08 -7.98 -23.05
CA ASN A 188 -17.09 -7.13 -24.22
C ASN A 188 -16.82 -7.96 -25.49
N THR A 189 -17.82 -8.12 -26.34
CA THR A 189 -17.72 -8.93 -27.58
C THR A 189 -17.17 -8.16 -28.77
N ASN A 190 -16.78 -6.90 -28.61
CA ASN A 190 -16.18 -6.10 -29.69
C ASN A 190 -14.85 -6.73 -30.16
N PRO A 191 -14.51 -6.58 -31.45
CA PRO A 191 -13.29 -7.15 -32.00
C PRO A 191 -12.04 -6.50 -31.39
N ASN A 192 -10.92 -7.21 -31.43
CA ASN A 192 -9.63 -6.66 -31.04
C ASN A 192 -9.18 -5.62 -32.08
N ILE A 193 -9.09 -4.35 -31.67
CA ILE A 193 -8.66 -3.24 -32.53
C ILE A 193 -7.20 -2.85 -32.32
N TRP A 194 -6.47 -3.54 -31.45
CA TRP A 194 -5.06 -3.22 -31.18
C TRP A 194 -4.15 -3.24 -32.41
N PRO A 195 -4.28 -4.21 -33.34
CA PRO A 195 -3.46 -4.21 -34.57
C PRO A 195 -3.67 -2.96 -35.42
N ARG A 196 -4.89 -2.38 -35.42
CA ARG A 196 -5.22 -1.14 -36.14
C ARG A 196 -4.58 0.06 -35.47
N LEU A 197 -4.74 0.18 -34.15
CA LEU A 197 -4.22 1.31 -33.37
C LEU A 197 -2.68 1.36 -33.33
N LYS A 198 -2.00 0.22 -33.48
CA LYS A 198 -0.53 0.17 -33.57
C LYS A 198 0.04 0.70 -34.89
N ALA A 199 -0.78 0.78 -35.94
CA ALA A 199 -0.35 1.21 -37.26
C ALA A 199 -0.50 2.72 -37.48
N GLU A 200 -1.18 3.42 -36.56
CA GLU A 200 -1.37 4.88 -36.53
C GLU A 200 -0.25 5.57 -35.75
#